data_AF-A0A1V4ZRB4-F1
#
_entry.id   AF-A0A1V4ZRB4-F1
#
_cell.length_a   1.000
_cell.length_b   1.000
_cell.length_c   1.000
_cell.angle_alpha   90.00
_cell.angle_beta   90.00
_cell.angle_gamma   90.00
#
_symmetry.space_group_name_H-M   'P 1'
#
loop_
_entity.id
_entity.type
_entity.pdbx_description
1 polymer ?
#
loop_
_entity_poly.entity_id
_entity_poly.type
_entity_poly.pdbx_seq_one_letter_code
_entity_poly.pdbx_strand_id
1 'polypeptide(L)'
;MSSLPERSTNGVYSANEFLTRVNLMHADSFPEFDTPVRDAGRVVVVGGGNVAMDAARVARRLGARVTLVYRRREVDLPARKAEVARAREEGVEFVTCANPVRIVGDQCVTGVECERIEMCGADESGRPEPVAITGSNFSIDADMVIVAIG
;
A
#
# COMPACT_ATOMS: atom_id res chain seq x y z
N MET A 1 -9.16 7.83 13.37
CA MET A 1 -8.26 7.88 12.19
C MET A 1 -6.86 7.55 12.68
N SER A 2 -6.38 6.32 12.48
CA SER A 2 -4.96 6.01 12.70
C SER A 2 -4.20 6.39 11.43
N SER A 3 -3.66 7.60 11.40
CA SER A 3 -2.69 8.02 10.38
C SER A 3 -1.36 7.35 10.69
N LEU A 4 -0.79 6.61 9.72
CA LEU A 4 0.61 6.21 9.81
C LEU A 4 1.44 7.49 9.98
N PRO A 5 2.31 7.57 10.99
CA PRO A 5 3.19 8.71 11.12
C PRO A 5 4.13 8.73 9.90
N GLU A 6 3.95 9.71 9.03
CA GLU A 6 4.86 10.00 7.93
C GLU A 6 6.19 10.45 8.54
N ARG A 7 7.09 9.48 8.81
CA ARG A 7 8.50 9.79 8.98
C ARG A 7 9.05 10.22 7.63
N SER A 8 9.94 11.22 7.63
CA SER A 8 10.74 11.63 6.47
C SER A 8 11.79 10.57 6.13
N THR A 9 11.33 9.36 5.81
CA THR A 9 12.15 8.21 5.45
C THR A 9 12.11 8.07 3.92
N ASN A 10 13.26 7.99 3.28
CA ASN A 10 13.32 7.85 1.82
C ASN A 10 12.66 6.55 1.37
N GLY A 11 11.88 6.61 0.29
CA GLY A 11 11.12 5.47 -0.22
C GLY A 11 9.67 5.44 0.24
N VAL A 12 9.18 6.45 0.96
CA VAL A 12 7.74 6.64 1.22
C VAL A 12 7.18 7.62 0.20
N TYR A 13 6.09 7.24 -0.46
CA TYR A 13 5.38 8.06 -1.45
C TYR A 13 3.90 8.17 -1.09
N SER A 14 3.29 9.32 -1.37
CA SER A 14 1.84 9.35 -1.57
C SER A 14 1.49 8.68 -2.90
N ALA A 15 0.32 8.05 -3.00
CA ALA A 15 -0.11 7.44 -4.26
C ALA A 15 -0.21 8.46 -5.40
N ASN A 16 -0.65 9.69 -5.11
CA ASN A 16 -0.68 10.77 -6.10
C ASN A 16 0.72 11.10 -6.60
N GLU A 17 1.70 11.28 -5.72
CA GLU A 17 3.08 11.56 -6.14
C GLU A 17 3.64 10.42 -7.01
N PHE A 18 3.49 9.17 -6.55
CA PHE A 18 4.00 8.01 -7.26
C PHE A 18 3.38 7.89 -8.66
N LEU A 19 2.05 7.96 -8.75
CA LEU A 19 1.32 7.85 -10.01
C LEU A 19 1.59 9.04 -10.93
N THR A 20 1.74 10.26 -10.42
CA THR A 20 2.12 11.42 -11.23
C THR A 20 3.52 11.23 -11.82
N ARG A 21 4.50 10.80 -11.02
CA ARG A 21 5.86 10.54 -11.51
C ARG A 21 5.86 9.51 -12.64
N VAL A 22 5.18 8.38 -12.45
CA VAL A 22 5.20 7.30 -13.43
C VAL A 22 4.33 7.64 -14.65
N ASN A 23 3.07 8.00 -14.46
CA ASN A 23 2.13 8.13 -15.57
C ASN A 23 2.25 9.44 -16.35
N LEU A 24 2.57 10.56 -15.68
CA LEU A 24 2.63 11.87 -16.32
C LEU A 24 4.07 12.27 -16.67
N MET A 25 5.02 11.95 -15.80
CA MET A 25 6.42 12.35 -15.98
C MET A 25 7.28 11.25 -16.62
N HIS A 26 6.69 10.09 -16.96
CA HIS A 26 7.35 8.94 -17.59
C HIS A 26 8.62 8.50 -16.84
N ALA A 27 8.53 8.49 -15.50
CA ALA A 27 9.67 8.18 -14.64
C ALA A 27 10.21 6.75 -14.78
N ASP A 28 9.42 5.86 -15.37
CA ASP A 28 9.80 4.50 -15.74
C ASP A 28 10.81 4.44 -16.90
N SER A 29 10.95 5.52 -17.67
CA SER A 29 11.91 5.65 -18.77
C SER A 29 13.13 6.52 -18.42
N PHE A 30 13.44 6.74 -17.14
CA PHE A 30 14.66 7.46 -16.75
C PHE A 30 15.93 6.76 -17.30
N PRO A 31 16.92 7.48 -17.88
CA PRO A 31 17.05 8.93 -17.94
C PRO A 31 16.53 9.57 -19.25
N GLU A 32 15.74 8.88 -20.06
CA GLU A 32 15.10 9.51 -21.25
C GLU A 32 14.18 10.67 -20.83
N PHE A 33 13.53 10.54 -19.68
CA PHE A 33 12.82 11.61 -18.99
C PHE A 33 13.54 11.96 -17.68
N ASP A 34 13.52 13.24 -17.31
CA ASP A 34 14.33 13.77 -16.19
C ASP A 34 13.82 13.39 -14.80
N THR A 35 12.58 12.90 -14.68
CA THR A 35 11.97 12.60 -13.37
C THR A 35 12.27 11.16 -12.98
N PRO A 36 13.01 10.90 -11.89
CA PRO A 36 13.23 9.54 -11.43
C PRO A 36 12.07 9.04 -10.54
N VAL A 37 11.89 7.73 -10.53
CA VAL A 37 11.21 6.98 -9.47
C VAL A 37 12.21 5.99 -8.87
N ARG A 38 12.16 5.79 -7.55
CA ARG A 38 13.08 4.88 -6.88
C ARG A 38 12.85 3.44 -7.37
N ASP A 39 13.92 2.78 -7.80
CA ASP A 39 13.89 1.35 -8.06
C ASP A 39 13.73 0.58 -6.73
N ALA A 40 12.77 -0.34 -6.68
CA ALA A 40 12.40 -1.06 -5.47
C ALA A 40 11.98 -2.50 -5.80
N GLY A 41 12.67 -3.47 -5.18
CA GLY A 41 12.35 -4.88 -5.37
C GLY A 41 11.11 -5.33 -4.59
N ARG A 42 10.82 -4.68 -3.45
CA ARG A 42 9.66 -4.95 -2.58
C ARG A 42 8.89 -3.65 -2.30
N VAL A 43 7.61 -3.62 -2.64
CA VAL A 43 6.75 -2.44 -2.46
C VAL A 43 5.54 -2.82 -1.60
N VAL A 44 5.28 -2.03 -0.56
CA VAL A 44 4.04 -2.12 0.22
C VAL A 44 3.11 -0.98 -0.18
N VAL A 45 1.88 -1.30 -0.58
CA VAL A 45 0.83 -0.31 -0.85
C VAL A 45 -0.19 -0.33 0.28
N VAL A 46 -0.41 0.81 0.94
CA VAL A 46 -1.37 0.94 2.04
C VAL A 46 -2.67 1.53 1.52
N GLY A 47 -3.74 0.73 1.48
CA GLY A 47 -5.05 1.19 1.01
C GLY A 47 -5.84 0.06 0.33
N GLY A 48 -7.09 0.35 -0.05
CA GLY A 48 -7.97 -0.62 -0.72
C GLY A 48 -8.86 -0.05 -1.82
N GLY A 49 -8.74 1.24 -2.13
CA GLY A 49 -9.48 1.92 -3.20
C GLY A 49 -8.87 1.70 -4.58
N ASN A 50 -9.50 2.24 -5.62
CA ASN A 50 -9.00 2.12 -7.00
C ASN A 50 -7.58 2.71 -7.13
N VAL A 51 -7.31 3.83 -6.46
CA VAL A 51 -5.97 4.45 -6.44
C VAL A 51 -4.92 3.50 -5.87
N ALA A 52 -5.26 2.70 -4.85
CA ALA A 52 -4.35 1.69 -4.29
C ALA A 52 -4.11 0.55 -5.30
N MET A 53 -5.15 0.12 -6.02
CA MET A 53 -5.01 -0.91 -7.06
C MET A 53 -4.13 -0.42 -8.22
N ASP A 54 -4.32 0.83 -8.66
CA ASP A 54 -3.53 1.43 -9.73
C ASP A 54 -2.06 1.56 -9.31
N ALA A 55 -1.79 2.08 -8.12
CA ALA A 55 -0.43 2.17 -7.59
C ALA A 55 0.24 0.79 -7.48
N ALA A 56 -0.49 -0.22 -6.99
CA ALA A 56 0.02 -1.58 -6.85
C ALA A 56 0.38 -2.20 -8.21
N ARG A 57 -0.49 -2.04 -9.22
CA ARG A 57 -0.26 -2.57 -10.57
C ARG A 57 0.87 -1.84 -11.29
N VAL A 58 0.96 -0.52 -11.14
CA VAL A 58 2.08 0.26 -11.69
C VAL A 58 3.39 -0.21 -11.06
N ALA A 59 3.48 -0.28 -9.75
CA ALA A 59 4.67 -0.80 -9.06
C ALA A 59 5.02 -2.23 -9.51
N ARG A 60 4.01 -3.08 -9.73
CA ARG A 60 4.20 -4.45 -10.20
C ARG A 60 4.81 -4.51 -11.61
N ARG A 61 4.38 -3.63 -12.51
CA ARG A 61 4.90 -3.52 -13.89
C ARG A 61 6.31 -2.94 -13.95
N LEU A 62 6.68 -2.14 -12.95
CA LEU A 62 8.08 -1.72 -12.73
C LEU A 62 8.98 -2.86 -12.22
N GLY A 63 8.44 -4.07 -12.04
CA GLY A 63 9.21 -5.27 -11.68
C GLY A 63 9.19 -5.62 -10.19
N ALA A 64 8.54 -4.81 -9.35
CA ALA A 64 8.51 -5.05 -7.91
C ALA A 64 7.65 -6.27 -7.53
N ARG A 65 7.98 -6.91 -6.40
CA ARG A 65 7.03 -7.71 -5.63
C ARG A 65 6.16 -6.77 -4.81
N VAL A 66 4.85 -6.87 -4.96
CA VAL A 66 3.92 -5.89 -4.38
C VAL A 66 3.00 -6.56 -3.38
N THR A 67 2.95 -6.00 -2.18
CA THR A 67 2.01 -6.39 -1.12
C THR A 67 1.08 -5.22 -0.82
N LEU A 68 -0.21 -5.40 -1.06
CA LEU A 68 -1.26 -4.45 -0.70
C LEU A 68 -1.77 -4.76 0.70
N VAL A 69 -1.67 -3.79 1.61
CA VAL A 69 -2.14 -3.89 3.00
C VAL A 69 -3.45 -3.13 3.14
N TYR A 70 -4.48 -3.83 3.60
CA TYR A 70 -5.80 -3.27 3.83
C TYR A 70 -6.35 -3.64 5.20
N ARG A 71 -6.84 -2.62 5.92
CA ARG A 71 -7.31 -2.76 7.31
C ARG A 71 -8.59 -3.57 7.46
N ARG A 72 -9.38 -3.77 6.40
CA ARG A 72 -10.64 -4.56 6.45
C ARG A 72 -10.51 -5.86 5.68
N ARG A 73 -11.57 -6.66 5.65
CA ARG A 73 -11.62 -7.90 4.88
C ARG A 73 -11.58 -7.59 3.39
N GLU A 74 -11.16 -8.58 2.60
CA GLU A 74 -11.16 -8.48 1.14
C GLU A 74 -12.55 -8.16 0.56
N VAL A 75 -13.60 -8.77 1.11
CA VAL A 75 -14.99 -8.52 0.69
C VAL A 75 -15.43 -7.07 0.91
N ASP A 76 -14.73 -6.33 1.77
CA ASP A 76 -15.00 -4.93 2.09
C ASP A 76 -14.07 -3.97 1.32
N LEU A 77 -13.35 -4.45 0.28
CA LEU A 77 -12.55 -3.57 -0.57
C LEU A 77 -13.44 -2.56 -1.31
N PRO A 78 -13.17 -1.25 -1.23
CA PRO A 78 -13.93 -0.24 -1.94
C PRO A 78 -13.60 -0.17 -3.43
N ALA A 79 -12.47 -0.74 -3.87
CA ALA A 79 -12.12 -0.83 -5.27
C ALA A 79 -13.14 -1.65 -6.09
N ARG A 80 -13.23 -1.36 -7.38
CA ARG A 80 -14.06 -2.15 -8.30
C ARG A 80 -13.54 -3.59 -8.35
N LYS A 81 -14.44 -4.57 -8.28
CA LYS A 81 -14.10 -6.01 -8.32
C LYS A 81 -13.19 -6.39 -9.50
N ALA A 82 -13.42 -5.77 -10.66
CA ALA A 82 -12.59 -5.97 -11.84
C ALA A 82 -11.13 -5.50 -11.64
N GLU A 83 -10.90 -4.40 -10.93
CA GLU A 83 -9.54 -3.91 -10.64
C GLU A 83 -8.85 -4.79 -9.61
N VAL A 84 -9.58 -5.29 -8.60
CA VAL A 84 -9.05 -6.26 -7.64
C VAL A 84 -8.63 -7.55 -8.35
N ALA A 85 -9.48 -8.08 -9.25
CA ALA A 85 -9.17 -9.28 -10.02
C ALA A 85 -7.91 -9.10 -10.89
N ARG A 86 -7.82 -7.99 -11.63
CA ARG A 86 -6.64 -7.66 -12.44
C ARG A 86 -5.37 -7.53 -11.61
N ALA A 87 -5.44 -6.85 -10.45
CA ALA A 87 -4.29 -6.72 -9.56
C ALA A 87 -3.80 -8.11 -9.08
N ARG A 88 -4.71 -9.02 -8.74
CA ARG A 88 -4.37 -10.41 -8.40
C ARG A 88 -3.76 -11.17 -9.57
N GLU A 89 -4.32 -11.04 -10.77
CA GLU A 89 -3.79 -11.67 -12.00
C GLU A 89 -2.38 -11.18 -12.33
N GLU A 90 -2.08 -9.90 -12.08
CA GLU A 90 -0.72 -9.31 -12.22
C GLU A 90 0.24 -9.75 -11.09
N GLY A 91 -0.25 -10.47 -10.08
CA GLY A 91 0.55 -11.05 -8.99
C GLY A 91 0.72 -10.14 -7.78
N VAL A 92 -0.19 -9.19 -7.54
CA VAL A 92 -0.22 -8.42 -6.29
C VAL A 92 -0.69 -9.30 -5.15
N GLU A 93 0.06 -9.33 -4.04
CA GLU A 93 -0.31 -10.02 -2.82
C GLU A 93 -1.20 -9.14 -1.95
N PHE A 94 -2.20 -9.72 -1.29
CA PHE A 94 -3.17 -8.97 -0.48
C PHE A 94 -3.06 -9.41 0.98
N VAL A 95 -2.69 -8.48 1.85
CA VAL A 95 -2.70 -8.64 3.31
C VAL A 95 -3.87 -7.83 3.84
N THR A 96 -5.01 -8.50 3.96
CA THR A 96 -6.23 -7.93 4.52
C THR A 96 -6.31 -8.14 6.02
N CYS A 97 -7.26 -7.49 6.70
CA CYS A 97 -7.37 -7.51 8.16
C CYS A 97 -6.03 -7.14 8.82
N ALA A 98 -5.35 -6.15 8.27
CA ALA A 98 -4.06 -5.69 8.75
C ALA A 98 -3.95 -4.17 8.64
N ASN A 99 -3.51 -3.53 9.72
CA ASN A 99 -3.31 -2.09 9.77
C ASN A 99 -1.81 -1.82 9.92
N PRO A 100 -1.20 -1.01 9.04
CA PRO A 100 0.20 -0.62 9.23
C PRO A 100 0.28 0.38 10.38
N VAL A 101 1.21 0.15 11.31
CA VAL A 101 1.39 0.96 12.53
C VAL A 101 2.69 1.74 12.54
N ARG A 102 3.71 1.27 11.81
CA ARG A 102 5.02 1.93 11.75
C ARG A 102 5.78 1.60 10.48
N ILE A 103 6.39 2.60 9.87
CA ILE A 103 7.37 2.41 8.80
C ILE A 103 8.72 2.11 9.47
N VAL A 104 9.37 1.03 9.04
CA VAL A 104 10.66 0.56 9.56
C VAL A 104 11.77 1.04 8.63
N GLY A 105 12.81 1.63 9.21
CA GLY A 105 13.92 2.23 8.48
C GLY A 105 14.43 3.47 9.21
N ASP A 106 15.70 3.80 8.98
CA ASP A 106 16.29 5.06 9.44
C ASP A 106 16.22 6.10 8.32
N GLN A 107 17.19 6.06 7.41
CA GLN A 107 17.21 6.94 6.22
C GLN A 107 16.35 6.44 5.07
N CYS A 108 16.23 5.12 4.89
CA CYS A 108 15.44 4.48 3.84
C CYS A 108 14.50 3.44 4.44
N VAL A 109 13.35 3.21 3.79
CA VAL A 109 12.41 2.14 4.15
C VAL A 109 13.13 0.79 4.03
N THR A 110 12.97 -0.04 5.05
CA THR A 110 13.35 -1.46 5.04
C THR A 110 12.16 -2.38 5.30
N GLY A 111 11.04 -1.83 5.79
CA GLY A 111 9.81 -2.58 6.00
C GLY A 111 8.67 -1.76 6.58
N VAL A 112 7.56 -2.44 6.83
CA VAL A 112 6.39 -1.91 7.49
C VAL A 112 5.96 -2.86 8.59
N GLU A 113 5.84 -2.35 9.80
CA GLU A 113 5.21 -3.06 10.91
C GLU A 113 3.70 -2.86 10.82
N CYS A 114 2.98 -3.97 10.88
CA CYS A 114 1.53 -4.04 10.84
C CYS A 114 1.00 -4.77 12.07
N GLU A 115 -0.23 -4.48 12.46
CA GLU A 115 -1.00 -5.24 13.44
C GLU A 115 -2.16 -5.95 12.74
N ARG A 116 -2.60 -7.09 13.30
CA ARG A 116 -3.81 -7.78 12.82
C ARG A 116 -5.05 -7.04 13.32
N ILE A 117 -6.07 -7.07 12.47
CA ILE A 117 -7.37 -6.46 12.73
C ILE A 117 -8.42 -7.55 12.79
N GLU A 118 -9.26 -7.51 13.83
CA GLU A 118 -10.50 -8.25 13.90
C GLU A 118 -11.65 -7.35 13.44
N MET A 119 -12.59 -7.90 12.64
CA MET A 119 -13.83 -7.18 12.33
C MET A 119 -14.81 -7.44 13.48
N CYS A 120 -15.11 -6.41 14.26
CA CYS A 120 -16.11 -6.46 15.30
C CYS A 120 -17.50 -6.11 14.73
N GLY A 121 -18.45 -5.80 15.60
CA GLY A 121 -19.81 -5.41 15.21
C GLY A 121 -19.87 -4.31 14.16
N ALA A 122 -21.07 -4.06 13.62
CA ALA A 122 -21.25 -3.00 12.66
C ALA A 122 -21.21 -1.62 13.35
N ASP A 123 -20.49 -0.67 12.75
CA ASP A 123 -20.60 0.75 13.07
C ASP A 123 -22.00 1.30 12.66
N GLU A 124 -22.27 2.57 12.99
CA GLU A 124 -23.55 3.24 12.66
C GLU A 124 -23.86 3.26 11.15
N SER A 125 -22.86 3.02 10.29
CA SER A 125 -23.01 2.94 8.83
C SER A 125 -23.28 1.52 8.31
N GLY A 126 -23.37 0.54 9.20
CA GLY A 126 -23.54 -0.88 8.86
C GLY A 126 -22.24 -1.56 8.40
N ARG A 127 -21.09 -0.89 8.51
CA ARG A 127 -19.80 -1.45 8.11
C ARG A 127 -19.12 -2.08 9.33
N PRO A 128 -18.49 -3.26 9.19
CA PRO A 128 -17.77 -3.87 10.30
C PRO A 128 -16.69 -2.92 10.83
N GLU A 129 -16.67 -2.72 12.15
CA GLU A 129 -15.69 -1.89 12.81
C GLU A 129 -14.37 -2.65 12.94
N PRO A 130 -13.26 -2.12 12.37
CA PRO A 130 -11.95 -2.74 12.50
C PRO A 130 -11.34 -2.45 13.89
N VAL A 131 -11.02 -3.49 14.66
CA VAL A 131 -10.36 -3.38 15.97
C VAL A 131 -9.00 -4.08 15.94
N ALA A 132 -7.97 -3.40 16.44
CA ALA A 132 -6.62 -3.95 16.54
C ALA A 132 -6.54 -5.09 17.56
N ILE A 133 -5.97 -6.22 17.16
CA ILE A 133 -5.65 -7.33 18.06
C ILE A 133 -4.34 -6.99 18.76
N THR A 134 -4.40 -6.74 20.07
CA THR A 134 -3.21 -6.38 20.86
C THR A 134 -2.15 -7.50 20.81
N GLY A 135 -0.89 -7.14 20.56
CA GLY A 135 0.23 -8.09 20.50
C GLY A 135 0.31 -8.92 19.23
N SER A 136 -0.47 -8.59 18.19
CA SER A 136 -0.49 -9.31 16.91
C SER A 136 0.45 -8.73 15.84
N ASN A 137 1.41 -7.91 16.26
CA ASN A 137 2.32 -7.19 15.38
C ASN A 137 3.14 -8.17 14.51
N PHE A 138 3.32 -7.82 13.25
CA PHE A 138 4.15 -8.53 12.30
C PHE A 138 4.82 -7.53 11.34
N SER A 139 5.90 -7.93 10.70
CA SER A 139 6.64 -7.08 9.76
C SER A 139 6.51 -7.58 8.33
N ILE A 140 6.47 -6.65 7.38
CA ILE A 140 6.52 -6.91 5.94
C ILE A 140 7.75 -6.16 5.40
N ASP A 141 8.68 -6.88 4.78
CA ASP A 141 9.87 -6.26 4.19
C ASP A 141 9.49 -5.41 2.98
N ALA A 142 10.05 -4.21 2.91
CA ALA A 142 9.73 -3.25 1.85
C ALA A 142 10.93 -2.34 1.60
N ASP A 143 11.19 -2.02 0.34
CA ASP A 143 12.16 -1.00 -0.08
C ASP A 143 11.45 0.34 -0.40
N MET A 144 10.13 0.28 -0.55
CA MET A 144 9.24 1.41 -0.82
C MET A 144 7.86 1.19 -0.19
N VAL A 145 7.25 2.26 0.32
CA VAL A 145 5.86 2.29 0.80
C VAL A 145 5.07 3.34 0.02
N ILE A 146 3.91 2.95 -0.52
CA ILE A 146 2.99 3.86 -1.21
C ILE A 146 1.71 3.99 -0.38
N VAL A 147 1.41 5.21 0.07
CA VAL A 147 0.26 5.51 0.92
C VAL A 147 -0.93 5.97 0.07
N ALA A 148 -2.02 5.20 0.10
CA ALA A 148 -3.23 5.37 -0.70
C ALA A 148 -4.51 5.33 0.18
N ILE A 149 -4.51 6.10 1.28
CA ILE A 149 -5.58 6.13 2.29
C ILE A 149 -6.61 7.26 2.10
N GLY A 150 -6.64 7.86 0.91
CA GLY A 150 -7.58 8.93 0.53
C GLY A 150 -8.99 8.47 0.20
#